data_AF-A0A522MGI5-F1
#
_entry.id   AF-A0A522MGI5-F1
#
_cell.length_a   1.000
_cell.length_b   1.000
_cell.length_c   1.000
_cell.angle_alpha   90.00
_cell.angle_beta   90.00
_cell.angle_gamma   90.00
#
_symmetry.space_group_name_H-M   'P 1'
#
loop_
_entity.id
_entity.type
_entity.pdbx_description
1 polymer ?
#
loop_
_entity_poly.entity_id
_entity_poly.type
_entity_poly.pdbx_seq_one_letter_code
_entity_poly.pdbx_strand_id
1 'polypeptide(L)'
;MKQAKATLGHLLLAQPLSAYAICNPQSGVFIDRIRITAPCLHRPLGNQAEWRDADTGLVTHAAGGIQQALEEGHADVYVQSKQVSRELGARAILIDCCPPKVLQGHNVFGHAVLQDYVYEILDRVTRVLGIEVRPEDRAMWRAGNVHLTQIHLTANFTCPRDLIVPIIDAVDLSNRSGKQRILPTWMTLGLTPKGRSTYHCVTLYDKLAEMGPYPFPWPTTRYQRMLLAEAGKGFRVEIKLYSQGLKSLSKGLGGIDLEGVANWARVDVPALFFHVFDKYEIVYAVQPVPTTAQITLLKPKELGVFANWLLGRSVKDQFSNRGTAGRYVKVILEKTGVNVGVDRRAEVQPSVDLRTLFSLANVRPVPDLAVRTRYYSPPSVSSATNAEVGANE
;
A
#
# COMPACT_ATOMS: atom_id res chain seq x y z
N MET A 1 32.50 -3.36 1.45
CA MET A 1 31.40 -2.38 1.34
C MET A 1 30.92 -2.34 -0.11
N LYS A 2 29.70 -2.81 -0.40
CA LYS A 2 29.10 -2.71 -1.73
C LYS A 2 27.87 -1.81 -1.62
N GLN A 3 27.98 -0.59 -2.13
CA GLN A 3 26.86 0.34 -2.25
C GLN A 3 25.94 -0.12 -3.38
N ALA A 4 24.67 -0.37 -3.07
CA ALA A 4 23.64 -0.53 -4.08
C ALA A 4 23.27 0.86 -4.62
N LYS A 5 23.54 1.12 -5.90
CA LYS A 5 23.01 2.27 -6.63
C LYS A 5 21.65 1.88 -7.22
N ALA A 6 20.58 2.52 -6.76
CA ALA A 6 19.29 2.51 -7.45
C ALA A 6 19.38 3.41 -8.70
N THR A 7 18.84 2.94 -9.82
CA THR A 7 18.97 3.57 -11.15
C THR A 7 18.01 4.75 -11.38
N LEU A 8 17.55 5.43 -10.33
CA LEU A 8 16.82 6.70 -10.38
C LEU A 8 16.94 7.41 -9.01
N GLY A 9 18.09 8.03 -8.80
CA GLY A 9 18.17 9.38 -8.23
C GLY A 9 17.93 9.67 -6.74
N HIS A 10 17.50 8.74 -5.89
CA HIS A 10 17.35 9.03 -4.46
C HIS A 10 18.22 8.14 -3.56
N LEU A 11 19.20 8.77 -2.90
CA LEU A 11 19.92 8.22 -1.76
C LEU A 11 18.95 8.15 -0.57
N LEU A 12 18.71 6.94 -0.06
CA LEU A 12 18.02 6.73 1.21
C LEU A 12 18.92 7.26 2.34
N LEU A 13 18.72 8.52 2.74
CA LEU A 13 19.38 9.10 3.90
C LEU A 13 18.59 8.74 5.17
N ALA A 14 19.30 8.31 6.21
CA ALA A 14 18.72 8.17 7.54
C ALA A 14 18.35 9.56 8.06
N GLN A 15 17.06 9.79 8.36
CA GLN A 15 16.58 11.06 8.88
C GLN A 15 16.71 11.14 10.41
N PRO A 16 16.99 12.34 10.97
CA PRO A 16 17.10 12.55 12.42
C PRO A 16 15.76 12.36 13.15
N LEU A 17 15.83 11.99 14.43
CA LEU A 17 14.72 11.60 15.31
C LEU A 17 13.64 12.68 15.57
N SER A 18 13.76 13.90 15.01
CA SER A 18 12.67 14.89 14.96
C SER A 18 11.63 14.59 13.84
N ALA A 19 11.68 13.40 13.26
CA ALA A 19 11.01 12.96 12.02
C ALA A 19 9.47 12.84 12.06
N TYR A 20 8.78 13.19 13.14
CA TYR A 20 7.31 13.33 13.06
C TYR A 20 6.89 14.44 12.07
N ALA A 21 7.81 15.35 11.70
CA ALA A 21 7.55 16.52 10.87
C ALA A 21 7.90 16.38 9.36
N ILE A 22 8.49 15.26 8.90
CA ILE A 22 8.95 15.12 7.48
C ILE A 22 8.36 13.90 6.76
N CYS A 23 7.27 13.31 7.25
CA CYS A 23 6.43 12.55 6.34
C CYS A 23 5.82 13.56 5.37
N ASN A 24 6.32 13.63 4.13
CA ASN A 24 5.81 14.55 3.10
C ASN A 24 4.28 14.37 2.96
N PRO A 25 3.45 15.20 3.62
CA PRO A 25 2.00 14.98 3.67
C PRO A 25 1.38 15.19 2.28
N GLN A 26 2.16 15.76 1.36
CA GLN A 26 1.76 16.11 0.01
C GLN A 26 2.05 15.02 -1.02
N SER A 27 2.74 13.93 -0.66
CA SER A 27 3.05 12.86 -1.62
C SER A 27 1.81 12.14 -2.17
N GLY A 28 0.67 12.23 -1.47
CA GLY A 28 -0.60 11.60 -1.84
C GLY A 28 -0.63 10.07 -1.74
N VAL A 29 0.49 9.44 -1.35
CA VAL A 29 0.54 8.04 -0.92
C VAL A 29 0.17 7.97 0.57
N PHE A 30 -0.78 7.11 0.92
CA PHE A 30 -1.30 7.00 2.27
C PHE A 30 -1.53 5.56 2.70
N ILE A 31 -1.74 5.36 4.00
CA ILE A 31 -2.02 4.05 4.60
C ILE A 31 -3.52 3.80 4.59
N ASP A 32 -3.93 2.71 3.93
CA ASP A 32 -5.34 2.39 3.73
C ASP A 32 -5.80 1.18 4.54
N ARG A 33 -4.86 0.40 5.10
CA ARG A 33 -5.17 -0.69 6.03
C ARG A 33 -3.99 -1.02 6.90
N ILE A 34 -4.26 -1.43 8.13
CA ILE A 34 -3.26 -1.98 9.06
C ILE A 34 -3.80 -3.24 9.73
N ARG A 35 -2.91 -4.18 10.04
CA ARG A 35 -3.14 -5.23 11.03
C ARG A 35 -2.00 -5.24 12.03
N ILE A 36 -2.30 -4.86 13.26
CA ILE A 36 -1.33 -4.67 14.33
C ILE A 36 -1.64 -5.56 15.54
N THR A 37 -0.63 -5.85 16.34
CA THR A 37 -0.75 -6.38 17.70
C THR A 37 -0.02 -5.45 18.65
N ALA A 38 -0.71 -4.95 19.68
CA ALA A 38 -0.15 -4.04 20.68
C ALA A 38 -0.26 -4.65 22.09
N PRO A 39 0.68 -4.33 23.01
CA PRO A 39 0.55 -4.70 24.42
C PRO A 39 -0.69 -4.03 25.01
N CYS A 40 -1.54 -4.77 25.71
CA CYS A 40 -2.72 -4.21 26.36
C CYS A 40 -3.24 -5.24 27.35
N LEU A 41 -3.02 -5.04 28.64
CA LEU A 41 -3.63 -5.93 29.63
C LEU A 41 -5.12 -5.61 29.80
N HIS A 42 -5.99 -6.59 29.57
CA HIS A 42 -7.44 -6.42 29.68
C HIS A 42 -8.18 -7.75 29.89
N ARG A 43 -9.46 -7.66 30.29
CA ARG A 43 -10.35 -8.82 30.28
C ARG A 43 -10.57 -9.29 28.82
N PRO A 44 -10.47 -10.60 28.52
CA PRO A 44 -10.64 -11.07 27.16
C PRO A 44 -12.02 -10.71 26.59
N LEU A 45 -12.00 -10.20 25.35
CA LEU A 45 -13.18 -9.79 24.58
C LEU A 45 -13.78 -10.96 23.80
N GLY A 46 -15.04 -10.83 23.39
CA GLY A 46 -15.72 -11.83 22.56
C GLY A 46 -15.88 -13.20 23.22
N ASN A 47 -16.22 -14.20 22.40
CA ASN A 47 -16.40 -15.57 22.87
C ASN A 47 -15.07 -16.20 23.27
N GLN A 48 -14.99 -16.71 24.49
CA GLN A 48 -13.77 -17.35 25.00
C GLN A 48 -13.82 -18.86 24.74
N ALA A 49 -12.68 -19.43 24.41
CA ALA A 49 -12.55 -20.85 24.18
C ALA A 49 -11.28 -21.40 24.83
N GLU A 50 -11.36 -22.65 25.25
CA GLU A 50 -10.30 -23.39 25.90
C GLU A 50 -10.14 -24.74 25.19
N TRP A 51 -8.90 -25.07 24.85
CA TRP A 51 -8.56 -26.37 24.28
C TRP A 51 -7.44 -26.97 25.11
N ARG A 52 -7.60 -28.25 25.46
CA ARG A 52 -6.53 -29.05 26.03
C ARG A 52 -5.94 -29.91 24.92
N ASP A 53 -4.67 -29.74 24.67
CA ASP A 53 -3.90 -30.62 23.80
C ASP A 53 -3.85 -32.03 24.43
N ALA A 54 -4.28 -33.04 23.67
CA ALA A 54 -4.45 -34.40 24.19
C ALA A 54 -3.12 -35.09 24.50
N ASP A 55 -2.06 -34.73 23.79
CA ASP A 55 -0.75 -35.39 23.87
C ASP A 55 0.15 -34.74 24.93
N THR A 56 0.08 -33.42 25.05
CA THR A 56 0.93 -32.62 25.97
C THR A 56 0.21 -32.20 27.25
N GLY A 57 -1.12 -32.32 27.29
CA GLY A 57 -1.95 -31.79 28.37
C GLY A 57 -2.00 -30.27 28.45
N LEU A 58 -1.37 -29.56 27.51
CA LEU A 58 -1.26 -28.11 27.51
C LEU A 58 -2.62 -27.46 27.21
N VAL A 59 -3.03 -26.55 28.09
CA VAL A 59 -4.28 -25.81 27.95
C VAL A 59 -3.99 -24.49 27.24
N THR A 60 -4.64 -24.29 26.10
CA THR A 60 -4.59 -23.03 25.33
C THR A 60 -5.90 -22.29 25.51
N HIS A 61 -5.82 -21.01 25.87
CA HIS A 61 -6.97 -20.11 25.92
C HIS A 61 -6.94 -19.16 24.71
N ALA A 62 -8.10 -18.91 24.11
CA ALA A 62 -8.24 -17.84 23.13
C ALA A 62 -9.57 -17.10 23.27
N ALA A 63 -9.62 -15.98 22.56
CA ALA A 63 -10.76 -15.10 22.47
C ALA A 63 -11.14 -14.91 20.99
N GLY A 64 -12.43 -14.97 20.71
CA GLY A 64 -13.01 -14.60 19.43
C GLY A 64 -12.81 -13.12 19.14
N GLY A 65 -12.77 -12.76 17.86
CA GLY A 65 -12.76 -11.35 17.48
C GLY A 65 -14.15 -10.74 17.50
N ILE A 66 -14.20 -9.43 17.71
CA ILE A 66 -15.41 -8.60 17.62
C ILE A 66 -15.22 -7.51 16.54
N GLN A 67 -16.33 -6.92 16.10
CA GLN A 67 -16.34 -5.74 15.25
C GLN A 67 -16.88 -4.57 16.06
N GLN A 68 -16.25 -3.40 15.96
CA GLN A 68 -16.63 -2.22 16.72
C GLN A 68 -16.42 -0.94 15.89
N ALA A 69 -17.50 -0.19 15.67
CA ALA A 69 -17.41 1.17 15.14
C ALA A 69 -16.83 2.12 16.21
N LEU A 70 -15.93 3.02 15.80
CA LEU A 70 -15.35 4.05 16.68
C LEU A 70 -16.21 5.31 16.74
N GLU A 71 -17.02 5.54 15.70
CA GLU A 71 -17.93 6.66 15.55
C GLU A 71 -19.13 6.17 14.72
N GLU A 72 -20.31 6.74 14.98
CA GLU A 72 -21.52 6.36 14.26
C GLU A 72 -21.39 6.67 12.76
N GLY A 73 -21.75 5.69 11.92
CA GLY A 73 -21.66 5.81 10.46
C GLY A 73 -20.26 5.62 9.87
N HIS A 74 -19.24 5.36 10.69
CA HIS A 74 -17.90 4.97 10.23
C HIS A 74 -17.77 3.45 10.10
N ALA A 75 -16.67 2.99 9.50
CA ALA A 75 -16.42 1.56 9.38
C ALA A 75 -16.04 0.92 10.72
N ASP A 76 -16.29 -0.38 10.84
CA ASP A 76 -15.88 -1.16 12.00
C ASP A 76 -14.38 -1.44 12.02
N VAL A 77 -13.85 -1.52 13.24
CA VAL A 77 -12.54 -2.08 13.57
C VAL A 77 -12.73 -3.53 14.01
N TYR A 78 -11.97 -4.45 13.41
CA TYR A 78 -11.87 -5.80 13.96
C TYR A 78 -10.89 -5.80 15.14
N VAL A 79 -11.35 -6.28 16.28
CA VAL A 79 -10.58 -6.34 17.53
C VAL A 79 -10.55 -7.76 18.05
N GLN A 80 -9.39 -8.24 18.48
CA GLN A 80 -9.26 -9.56 19.09
C GLN A 80 -8.26 -9.56 20.24
N SER A 81 -8.66 -10.09 21.39
CA SER A 81 -7.74 -10.32 22.50
C SER A 81 -6.73 -11.43 22.16
N LYS A 82 -5.45 -11.18 22.46
CA LYS A 82 -4.32 -12.08 22.20
C LYS A 82 -3.56 -12.36 23.49
N GLN A 83 -2.81 -13.46 23.48
CA GLN A 83 -2.03 -13.93 24.63
C GLN A 83 -2.92 -14.05 25.88
N VAL A 84 -4.02 -14.80 25.72
CA VAL A 84 -5.03 -14.99 26.77
C VAL A 84 -4.53 -16.04 27.76
N SER A 85 -4.61 -15.71 29.04
CA SER A 85 -4.40 -16.64 30.15
C SER A 85 -5.51 -16.51 31.19
N ARG A 86 -5.72 -17.57 31.97
CA ARG A 86 -6.74 -17.59 33.03
C ARG A 86 -6.45 -16.62 34.17
N GLU A 87 -5.17 -16.43 34.50
CA GLU A 87 -4.73 -15.64 35.66
C GLU A 87 -4.68 -14.13 35.36
N LEU A 88 -4.18 -13.76 34.18
CA LEU A 88 -3.88 -12.37 33.83
C LEU A 88 -4.87 -11.78 32.81
N GLY A 89 -5.77 -12.60 32.25
CA GLY A 89 -6.61 -12.20 31.14
C GLY A 89 -5.81 -12.12 29.83
N ALA A 90 -6.10 -11.15 28.97
CA ALA A 90 -5.40 -10.94 27.71
C ALA A 90 -4.29 -9.91 27.88
N ARG A 91 -3.09 -10.19 27.37
CA ARG A 91 -1.92 -9.30 27.46
C ARG A 91 -1.67 -8.46 26.22
N ALA A 92 -2.36 -8.74 25.13
CA ALA A 92 -2.23 -8.01 23.88
C ALA A 92 -3.58 -7.88 23.18
N ILE A 93 -3.69 -6.84 22.35
CA ILE A 93 -4.85 -6.56 21.51
C ILE A 93 -4.41 -6.58 20.05
N LEU A 94 -5.11 -7.36 19.22
CA LEU A 94 -4.98 -7.33 17.78
C LEU A 94 -6.05 -6.41 17.19
N ILE A 95 -5.63 -5.54 16.28
CA ILE A 95 -6.50 -4.62 15.55
C ILE A 95 -6.29 -4.82 14.06
N ASP A 96 -7.38 -4.90 13.28
CA ASP A 96 -7.37 -4.91 11.82
C ASP A 96 -8.45 -3.95 11.29
N CYS A 97 -8.02 -2.90 10.61
CA CYS A 97 -8.94 -1.88 10.07
C CYS A 97 -8.31 -1.05 8.95
N CYS A 98 -9.15 -0.23 8.31
CA CYS A 98 -8.77 0.84 7.39
C CYS A 98 -8.74 2.17 8.18
N PRO A 99 -7.57 2.71 8.56
CA PRO A 99 -7.50 3.88 9.43
C PRO A 99 -8.32 5.08 8.94
N PRO A 100 -8.26 5.46 7.64
CA PRO A 100 -9.10 6.54 7.14
C PRO A 100 -10.61 6.25 7.30
N LYS A 101 -11.08 5.03 6.98
CA LYS A 101 -12.52 4.71 7.08
C LYS A 101 -13.05 4.77 8.52
N VAL A 102 -12.22 4.43 9.51
CA VAL A 102 -12.65 4.41 10.92
C VAL A 102 -12.50 5.78 11.60
N LEU A 103 -11.54 6.60 11.18
CA LEU A 103 -11.28 7.92 11.79
C LEU A 103 -12.01 9.08 11.12
N GLN A 104 -12.23 9.04 9.80
CA GLN A 104 -12.84 10.13 9.02
C GLN A 104 -14.03 9.68 8.14
N GLY A 105 -14.40 8.38 8.17
CA GLY A 105 -15.60 7.84 7.51
C GLY A 105 -15.45 7.46 6.03
N HIS A 106 -14.26 7.61 5.45
CA HIS A 106 -13.96 7.22 4.06
C HIS A 106 -12.45 7.01 3.87
N ASN A 107 -12.04 6.46 2.73
CA ASN A 107 -10.62 6.29 2.39
C ASN A 107 -10.25 6.84 1.01
N VAL A 108 -10.88 7.94 0.58
CA VAL A 108 -10.54 8.58 -0.70
C VAL A 108 -9.12 9.17 -0.65
N PHE A 109 -8.69 9.62 0.51
CA PHE A 109 -7.35 10.11 0.81
C PHE A 109 -7.05 9.87 2.30
N GLY A 110 -5.80 10.04 2.70
CA GLY A 110 -5.31 9.84 4.07
C GLY A 110 -3.89 10.40 4.22
N HIS A 111 -3.11 9.87 5.17
CA HIS A 111 -1.68 10.19 5.30
C HIS A 111 -0.80 8.94 5.45
N ALA A 112 0.51 9.15 5.39
CA ALA A 112 1.53 8.11 5.49
C ALA A 112 2.08 7.88 6.91
N VAL A 113 1.66 8.69 7.90
CA VAL A 113 2.18 8.60 9.29
C VAL A 113 1.54 7.41 10.03
N LEU A 114 2.20 6.25 10.01
CA LEU A 114 1.67 5.03 10.62
C LEU A 114 1.48 5.14 12.15
N GLN A 115 2.47 5.67 12.85
CA GLN A 115 2.46 5.75 14.32
C GLN A 115 1.26 6.55 14.85
N ASP A 116 0.89 7.62 14.15
CA ASP A 116 -0.25 8.46 14.47
C ASP A 116 -1.57 7.68 14.36
N TYR A 117 -1.81 7.02 13.22
CA TYR A 117 -2.96 6.13 13.06
C TYR A 117 -3.03 5.04 14.12
N VAL A 118 -1.90 4.37 14.38
CA VAL A 118 -1.83 3.28 15.35
C VAL A 118 -2.20 3.76 16.76
N TYR A 119 -1.61 4.87 17.21
CA TYR A 119 -1.87 5.40 18.53
C TYR A 119 -3.33 5.84 18.70
N GLU A 120 -3.85 6.60 17.73
CA GLU A 120 -5.22 7.11 17.81
C GLU A 120 -6.27 6.01 17.76
N ILE A 121 -6.07 4.99 16.91
CA ILE A 121 -6.98 3.84 16.86
C ILE A 121 -6.95 3.05 18.17
N LEU A 122 -5.77 2.78 18.73
CA LEU A 122 -5.65 2.08 20.02
C LEU A 122 -6.36 2.85 21.15
N ASP A 123 -6.17 4.17 21.23
CA ASP A 123 -6.81 5.02 22.22
C ASP A 123 -8.35 5.02 22.09
N ARG A 124 -8.87 5.19 20.86
CA ARG A 124 -10.31 5.20 20.60
C ARG A 124 -10.94 3.82 20.82
N VAL A 125 -10.32 2.74 20.35
CA VAL A 125 -10.80 1.36 20.56
C VAL A 125 -10.93 1.06 22.04
N THR A 126 -9.89 1.34 22.83
CA THR A 126 -9.91 1.04 24.27
C THR A 126 -10.93 1.87 25.03
N ARG A 127 -11.11 3.15 24.67
CA ARG A 127 -12.18 3.99 25.24
C ARG A 127 -13.58 3.44 24.93
N VAL A 128 -13.87 3.10 23.68
CA VAL A 128 -15.19 2.59 23.26
C VAL A 128 -15.50 1.24 23.91
N LEU A 129 -14.49 0.38 24.09
CA LEU A 129 -14.63 -0.92 24.73
C LEU A 129 -14.56 -0.88 26.27
N GLY A 130 -14.39 0.31 26.88
CA GLY A 130 -14.27 0.45 28.33
C GLY A 130 -13.04 -0.23 28.92
N ILE A 131 -11.96 -0.36 28.14
CA ILE A 131 -10.71 -0.96 28.59
C ILE A 131 -9.87 0.10 29.30
N GLU A 132 -9.60 -0.12 30.59
CA GLU A 132 -8.67 0.70 31.35
C GLU A 132 -7.22 0.37 30.95
N VAL A 133 -6.58 1.28 30.21
CA VAL A 133 -5.22 1.11 29.72
C VAL A 133 -4.21 1.55 30.77
N ARG A 134 -3.31 0.65 31.15
CA ARG A 134 -2.24 0.94 32.08
C ARG A 134 -1.28 2.01 31.53
N PRO A 135 -0.69 2.87 32.38
CA PRO A 135 0.25 3.90 31.94
C PRO A 135 1.44 3.34 31.13
N GLU A 136 1.96 2.18 31.52
CA GLU A 136 3.06 1.49 30.85
C GLU A 136 2.70 1.03 29.43
N ASP A 137 1.53 0.41 29.23
CA ASP A 137 1.05 -0.02 27.91
C ASP A 137 0.86 1.21 27.00
N ARG A 138 0.28 2.28 27.54
CA ARG A 138 0.10 3.55 26.82
C ARG A 138 1.43 4.18 26.44
N ALA A 139 2.45 4.11 27.30
CA ALA A 139 3.81 4.57 26.99
C ALA A 139 4.44 3.73 25.87
N MET A 140 4.27 2.40 25.90
CA MET A 140 4.71 1.50 24.84
C MET A 140 4.04 1.83 23.50
N TRP A 141 2.74 2.16 23.50
CA TRP A 141 2.04 2.59 22.28
C TRP A 141 2.62 3.88 21.72
N ARG A 142 2.84 4.89 22.57
CA ARG A 142 3.46 6.17 22.14
C ARG A 142 4.84 5.98 21.56
N ALA A 143 5.62 5.04 22.11
CA ALA A 143 6.93 4.68 21.60
C ALA A 143 6.89 3.83 20.31
N GLY A 144 5.71 3.42 19.85
CA GLY A 144 5.54 2.56 18.67
C GLY A 144 5.98 1.12 18.89
N ASN A 145 6.01 0.64 20.15
CA ASN A 145 6.24 -0.76 20.47
C ASN A 145 4.98 -1.58 20.18
N VAL A 146 4.68 -1.68 18.89
CA VAL A 146 3.51 -2.30 18.31
C VAL A 146 3.98 -3.11 17.12
N HIS A 147 3.52 -4.35 17.02
CA HIS A 147 3.90 -5.27 15.96
C HIS A 147 2.93 -5.18 14.78
N LEU A 148 3.45 -4.93 13.59
CA LEU A 148 2.73 -4.82 12.32
C LEU A 148 2.85 -6.12 11.53
N THR A 149 1.71 -6.69 11.15
CA THR A 149 1.65 -7.94 10.35
C THR A 149 1.13 -7.75 8.94
N GLN A 150 0.45 -6.62 8.68
CA GLN A 150 -0.07 -6.25 7.37
C GLN A 150 -0.22 -4.74 7.28
N ILE A 151 0.09 -4.18 6.12
CA ILE A 151 -0.17 -2.78 5.79
C ILE A 151 -0.50 -2.61 4.32
N HIS A 152 -1.47 -1.76 4.00
CA HIS A 152 -1.83 -1.39 2.64
C HIS A 152 -1.41 0.05 2.37
N LEU A 153 -0.58 0.24 1.35
CA LEU A 153 -0.11 1.53 0.88
C LEU A 153 -0.86 1.89 -0.40
N THR A 154 -1.49 3.05 -0.43
CA THR A 154 -2.43 3.43 -1.51
C THR A 154 -2.04 4.76 -2.11
N ALA A 155 -2.12 4.86 -3.44
CA ALA A 155 -1.96 6.08 -4.20
C ALA A 155 -3.14 6.26 -5.15
N ASN A 156 -3.61 7.50 -5.31
CA ASN A 156 -4.56 7.86 -6.38
C ASN A 156 -3.79 8.62 -7.46
N PHE A 157 -3.84 8.17 -8.70
CA PHE A 157 -3.20 8.85 -9.82
C PHE A 157 -4.25 9.63 -10.62
N THR A 158 -3.92 10.82 -11.10
CA THR A 158 -4.82 11.55 -12.01
C THR A 158 -4.96 10.76 -13.30
N CYS A 159 -6.19 10.35 -13.63
CA CYS A 159 -6.47 9.51 -14.79
C CYS A 159 -7.86 9.84 -15.32
N PRO A 160 -8.01 10.20 -16.61
CA PRO A 160 -9.30 10.20 -17.28
C PRO A 160 -9.99 8.84 -17.12
N ARG A 161 -11.28 8.87 -16.77
CA ARG A 161 -12.01 7.67 -16.37
C ARG A 161 -12.25 6.71 -17.53
N ASP A 162 -12.37 7.23 -18.74
CA ASP A 162 -12.48 6.50 -20.00
C ASP A 162 -11.22 5.68 -20.32
N LEU A 163 -10.06 6.05 -19.76
CA LEU A 163 -8.81 5.29 -19.92
C LEU A 163 -8.66 4.13 -18.93
N ILE A 164 -9.42 4.09 -17.83
CA ILE A 164 -9.21 3.09 -16.77
C ILE A 164 -9.41 1.66 -17.29
N VAL A 165 -10.51 1.40 -18.01
CA VAL A 165 -10.80 0.06 -18.56
C VAL A 165 -9.74 -0.35 -19.58
N PRO A 166 -9.40 0.47 -20.60
CA PRO A 166 -8.30 0.17 -21.52
C PRO A 166 -6.96 -0.12 -20.82
N ILE A 167 -6.64 0.60 -19.74
CA ILE A 167 -5.42 0.36 -18.97
C ILE A 167 -5.51 -0.97 -18.23
N ILE A 168 -6.65 -1.31 -17.63
CA ILE A 168 -6.84 -2.60 -16.95
C ILE A 168 -6.80 -3.75 -17.94
N ASP A 169 -7.47 -3.64 -19.09
CA ASP A 169 -7.40 -4.62 -20.17
C ASP A 169 -5.96 -4.83 -20.61
N ALA A 170 -5.23 -3.71 -20.72
CA ALA A 170 -3.82 -3.78 -20.96
C ALA A 170 -3.12 -4.59 -19.86
N VAL A 171 -3.19 -4.19 -18.60
CA VAL A 171 -2.53 -4.92 -17.49
C VAL A 171 -2.92 -6.40 -17.45
N ASP A 172 -4.20 -6.72 -17.68
CA ASP A 172 -4.73 -8.08 -17.75
C ASP A 172 -3.98 -8.91 -18.79
N LEU A 173 -3.93 -8.43 -20.04
CA LEU A 173 -3.29 -9.12 -21.15
C LEU A 173 -1.78 -9.30 -20.95
N SER A 174 -1.10 -8.39 -20.23
CA SER A 174 0.33 -8.51 -19.90
C SER A 174 0.67 -9.61 -18.91
N ASN A 175 -0.31 -10.05 -18.12
CA ASN A 175 -0.09 -10.96 -17.01
C ASN A 175 -0.79 -12.29 -17.31
N ARG A 176 -0.08 -13.37 -17.62
CA ARG A 176 -0.73 -14.66 -17.93
C ARG A 176 -1.33 -15.37 -16.71
N SER A 177 -0.71 -15.18 -15.54
CA SER A 177 -1.06 -15.87 -14.30
C SER A 177 -0.91 -14.95 -13.09
N GLY A 178 -1.35 -15.41 -11.92
CA GLY A 178 -1.21 -14.67 -10.67
C GLY A 178 -2.03 -13.37 -10.63
N LYS A 179 -3.14 -13.33 -11.36
CA LYS A 179 -4.05 -12.19 -11.48
C LYS A 179 -5.49 -12.60 -11.19
N GLN A 180 -6.32 -11.63 -10.81
CA GLN A 180 -7.76 -11.77 -10.72
C GLN A 180 -8.41 -10.46 -11.15
N ARG A 181 -9.40 -10.55 -12.03
CA ARG A 181 -10.27 -9.44 -12.41
C ARG A 181 -11.58 -9.55 -11.64
N ILE A 182 -11.90 -8.54 -10.85
CA ILE A 182 -13.10 -8.51 -10.00
C ILE A 182 -14.23 -7.77 -10.73
N LEU A 183 -13.90 -6.66 -11.37
CA LEU A 183 -14.77 -5.86 -12.22
C LEU A 183 -14.00 -5.43 -13.47
N PRO A 184 -14.68 -4.95 -14.54
CA PRO A 184 -14.01 -4.34 -15.68
C PRO A 184 -13.03 -3.22 -15.27
N THR A 185 -13.37 -2.49 -14.20
CA THR A 185 -12.60 -1.41 -13.61
C THR A 185 -11.78 -1.81 -12.39
N TRP A 186 -11.56 -3.11 -12.12
CA TRP A 186 -10.84 -3.59 -10.94
C TRP A 186 -10.05 -4.88 -11.20
N MET A 187 -8.72 -4.80 -11.05
CA MET A 187 -7.80 -5.94 -11.11
C MET A 187 -6.90 -6.06 -9.88
N THR A 188 -6.52 -7.29 -9.51
CA THR A 188 -5.47 -7.60 -8.55
C THR A 188 -4.40 -8.50 -9.18
N LEU A 189 -3.12 -8.21 -8.93
CA LEU A 189 -1.97 -9.04 -9.29
C LEU A 189 -1.21 -9.52 -8.04
N GLY A 190 -0.37 -10.55 -8.22
CA GLY A 190 0.40 -11.16 -7.13
C GLY A 190 -0.37 -12.26 -6.39
N LEU A 191 -1.26 -12.96 -7.10
CA LEU A 191 -1.92 -14.16 -6.60
C LEU A 191 -1.09 -15.40 -6.93
N THR A 192 -1.30 -16.46 -6.17
CA THR A 192 -0.69 -17.78 -6.34
C THR A 192 -1.80 -18.83 -6.51
N PRO A 193 -1.47 -20.06 -6.96
CA PRO A 193 -2.46 -21.13 -7.03
C PRO A 193 -3.12 -21.46 -5.67
N LYS A 194 -2.43 -21.17 -4.55
CA LYS A 194 -2.93 -21.36 -3.19
C LYS A 194 -3.68 -20.14 -2.64
N GLY A 195 -4.01 -19.18 -3.51
CA GLY A 195 -4.63 -17.91 -3.14
C GLY A 195 -3.62 -16.76 -3.07
N ARG A 196 -3.85 -15.82 -2.16
CA ARG A 196 -3.07 -14.58 -2.05
C ARG A 196 -1.60 -14.84 -1.72
N SER A 197 -0.69 -14.05 -2.31
CA SER A 197 0.72 -14.04 -1.89
C SER A 197 0.85 -13.72 -0.40
N THR A 198 1.80 -14.38 0.26
CA THR A 198 2.18 -14.07 1.65
C THR A 198 3.18 -12.92 1.75
N TYR A 199 3.64 -12.39 0.61
CA TYR A 199 4.59 -11.28 0.53
C TYR A 199 3.88 -9.98 0.21
N HIS A 200 3.39 -9.84 -1.03
CA HIS A 200 2.68 -8.65 -1.48
C HIS A 200 1.71 -8.93 -2.63
N CYS A 201 0.68 -8.10 -2.73
CA CYS A 201 -0.24 -8.01 -3.87
C CYS A 201 -0.38 -6.54 -4.31
N VAL A 202 -0.74 -6.30 -5.56
CA VAL A 202 -1.16 -4.97 -6.04
C VAL A 202 -2.59 -5.05 -6.53
N THR A 203 -3.39 -4.04 -6.22
CA THR A 203 -4.75 -3.89 -6.71
C THR A 203 -4.87 -2.56 -7.43
N LEU A 204 -5.42 -2.55 -8.64
CA LEU A 204 -5.69 -1.35 -9.43
C LEU A 204 -7.20 -1.23 -9.67
N TYR A 205 -7.79 -0.08 -9.40
CA TYR A 205 -9.23 0.10 -9.60
C TYR A 205 -9.71 1.54 -9.75
N ASP A 206 -10.87 1.71 -10.39
CA ASP A 206 -11.66 2.94 -10.36
C ASP A 206 -12.29 3.10 -8.97
N LYS A 207 -11.81 4.08 -8.19
CA LYS A 207 -12.30 4.32 -6.82
C LYS A 207 -13.76 4.75 -6.82
N LEU A 208 -14.22 5.52 -7.80
CA LEU A 208 -15.61 5.92 -7.89
C LEU A 208 -16.52 4.71 -8.18
N ALA A 209 -16.08 3.79 -9.04
CA ALA A 209 -16.82 2.55 -9.29
C ALA A 209 -16.85 1.64 -8.04
N GLU A 210 -15.76 1.55 -7.28
CA GLU A 210 -15.74 0.80 -6.01
C GLU A 210 -16.68 1.40 -4.96
N MET A 211 -16.82 2.72 -4.93
CA MET A 211 -17.73 3.37 -3.99
C MET A 211 -19.21 3.10 -4.29
N GLY A 212 -19.56 2.75 -5.54
CA GLY A 212 -20.84 2.18 -5.95
C GLY A 212 -22.13 2.92 -5.53
N PRO A 213 -23.32 2.45 -5.95
CA PRO A 213 -24.61 3.01 -5.53
C PRO A 213 -25.16 2.45 -4.20
N TYR A 214 -24.38 1.73 -3.39
CA TYR A 214 -24.88 1.11 -2.15
C TYR A 214 -23.80 1.04 -1.05
N PRO A 215 -24.10 1.40 0.22
CA PRO A 215 -25.41 1.74 0.78
C PRO A 215 -25.58 3.27 0.95
N PHE A 216 -25.10 4.08 0.02
CA PHE A 216 -25.44 5.51 0.02
C PHE A 216 -26.64 5.72 -0.89
N PRO A 217 -27.87 5.96 -0.36
CA PRO A 217 -28.86 6.65 -1.17
C PRO A 217 -28.20 7.92 -1.67
N TRP A 218 -28.34 8.20 -2.98
CA TRP A 218 -27.87 9.38 -3.71
C TRP A 218 -27.25 10.48 -2.85
N PRO A 219 -26.00 10.94 -3.12
CA PRO A 219 -25.23 11.74 -2.19
C PRO A 219 -26.05 12.91 -1.62
N THR A 220 -26.57 12.71 -0.41
CA THR A 220 -27.56 13.59 0.23
C THR A 220 -26.87 14.84 0.75
N THR A 221 -25.60 14.71 1.13
CA THR A 221 -24.79 15.81 1.65
C THR A 221 -23.89 16.41 0.57
N ARG A 222 -23.59 17.72 0.70
CA ARG A 222 -22.56 18.41 -0.09
C ARG A 222 -21.24 17.64 -0.07
N TYR A 223 -20.91 17.08 1.10
CA TYR A 223 -19.67 16.37 1.32
C TYR A 223 -19.58 15.04 0.55
N GLN A 224 -20.63 14.21 0.55
CA GLN A 224 -20.63 12.98 -0.24
C GLN A 224 -20.46 13.28 -1.74
N ARG A 225 -21.09 14.36 -2.25
CA ARG A 225 -20.89 14.81 -3.64
C ARG A 225 -19.43 15.19 -3.89
N MET A 226 -18.79 15.88 -2.94
CA MET A 226 -17.37 16.22 -3.04
C MET A 226 -16.48 14.97 -3.03
N LEU A 227 -16.72 14.00 -2.14
CA LEU A 227 -15.96 12.75 -2.12
C LEU A 227 -16.07 11.95 -3.41
N LEU A 228 -17.28 11.84 -3.97
CA LEU A 228 -17.50 11.15 -5.24
C LEU A 228 -16.83 11.89 -6.40
N ALA A 229 -16.90 13.22 -6.41
CA ALA A 229 -16.18 14.04 -7.40
C ALA A 229 -14.67 13.85 -7.27
N GLU A 230 -14.13 13.76 -6.05
CA GLU A 230 -12.72 13.48 -5.83
C GLU A 230 -12.33 12.05 -6.24
N ALA A 231 -13.14 11.05 -5.91
CA ALA A 231 -12.92 9.66 -6.32
C ALA A 231 -12.93 9.49 -7.85
N GLY A 232 -13.78 10.23 -8.56
CA GLY A 232 -13.94 10.14 -10.02
C GLY A 232 -12.79 10.72 -10.86
N LYS A 233 -11.87 11.44 -10.22
CA LYS A 233 -10.73 12.11 -10.89
C LYS A 233 -9.47 11.24 -10.96
N GLY A 234 -9.49 10.02 -10.44
CA GLY A 234 -8.26 9.22 -10.38
C GLY A 234 -8.40 7.72 -10.47
N PHE A 235 -7.29 7.09 -10.81
CA PHE A 235 -7.11 5.65 -10.85
C PHE A 235 -6.32 5.23 -9.61
N ARG A 236 -6.89 4.34 -8.79
CA ARG A 236 -6.28 3.94 -7.52
C ARG A 236 -5.40 2.72 -7.70
N VAL A 237 -4.25 2.76 -7.05
CA VAL A 237 -3.36 1.60 -6.87
C VAL A 237 -3.12 1.38 -5.38
N GLU A 238 -3.26 0.13 -4.96
CA GLU A 238 -3.07 -0.30 -3.58
C GLU A 238 -2.05 -1.44 -3.53
N ILE A 239 -0.95 -1.22 -2.82
CA ILE A 239 0.09 -2.20 -2.53
C ILE A 239 -0.19 -2.81 -1.16
N LYS A 240 -0.45 -4.12 -1.14
CA LYS A 240 -0.75 -4.87 0.07
C LYS A 240 0.48 -5.61 0.52
N LEU A 241 1.06 -5.24 1.65
CA LEU A 241 2.22 -5.90 2.26
C LEU A 241 1.77 -6.79 3.43
N TYR A 242 2.27 -8.01 3.47
CA TYR A 242 2.01 -8.99 4.53
C TYR A 242 3.29 -9.35 5.28
N SER A 243 3.19 -10.05 6.42
CA SER A 243 4.33 -10.34 7.31
C SER A 243 5.59 -10.86 6.60
N GLN A 244 5.50 -11.83 5.66
CA GLN A 244 6.70 -12.30 4.94
C GLN A 244 7.27 -11.24 3.99
N GLY A 245 6.41 -10.40 3.41
CA GLY A 245 6.81 -9.27 2.58
C GLY A 245 7.52 -8.20 3.40
N LEU A 246 6.98 -7.85 4.57
CA LEU A 246 7.61 -6.93 5.52
C LEU A 246 8.99 -7.45 5.90
N LYS A 247 9.12 -8.70 6.36
CA LYS A 247 10.40 -9.35 6.70
C LYS A 247 11.41 -9.31 5.55
N SER A 248 10.96 -9.63 4.33
CA SER A 248 11.81 -9.65 3.16
C SER A 248 12.31 -8.25 2.79
N LEU A 249 11.43 -7.24 2.86
CA LEU A 249 11.77 -5.85 2.58
C LEU A 249 12.67 -5.26 3.67
N SER A 250 12.48 -5.62 4.95
CA SER A 250 13.37 -5.20 6.04
C SER A 250 14.84 -5.52 5.74
N LYS A 251 15.10 -6.72 5.22
CA LYS A 251 16.46 -7.15 4.82
C LYS A 251 16.99 -6.37 3.62
N GLY A 252 16.13 -6.05 2.66
CA GLY A 252 16.50 -5.35 1.42
C GLY A 252 16.75 -3.85 1.61
N LEU A 253 16.07 -3.21 2.56
CA LEU A 253 16.12 -1.77 2.81
C LEU A 253 17.14 -1.38 3.89
N GLY A 254 18.28 -2.08 3.94
CA GLY A 254 19.36 -1.76 4.88
C GLY A 254 19.08 -2.15 6.33
N GLY A 255 18.18 -3.11 6.57
CA GLY A 255 17.92 -3.67 7.91
C GLY A 255 16.90 -2.90 8.73
N ILE A 256 16.13 -1.97 8.14
CA ILE A 256 15.02 -1.31 8.83
C ILE A 256 13.92 -2.34 9.08
N ASP A 257 13.60 -2.62 10.35
CA ASP A 257 12.55 -3.57 10.70
C ASP A 257 11.15 -2.98 10.45
N LEU A 258 10.54 -3.36 9.32
CA LEU A 258 9.19 -2.94 8.93
C LEU A 258 8.07 -3.60 9.74
N GLU A 259 8.36 -4.61 10.57
CA GLU A 259 7.36 -5.22 11.46
C GLU A 259 7.17 -4.41 12.75
N GLY A 260 8.08 -3.49 13.09
CA GLY A 260 7.94 -2.60 14.23
C GLY A 260 7.40 -1.23 13.81
N VAL A 261 6.26 -0.81 14.37
CA VAL A 261 5.64 0.48 14.02
C VAL A 261 6.59 1.67 14.27
N ALA A 262 7.38 1.65 15.35
CA ALA A 262 8.36 2.69 15.67
C ALA A 262 9.34 3.00 14.53
N ASN A 263 9.71 1.98 13.73
CA ASN A 263 10.69 2.13 12.65
C ASN A 263 10.13 2.85 11.42
N TRP A 264 8.79 2.94 11.30
CA TRP A 264 8.14 3.59 10.15
C TRP A 264 8.36 5.10 10.11
N ALA A 265 8.78 5.73 11.21
CA ALA A 265 9.24 7.12 11.21
C ALA A 265 10.48 7.34 10.31
N ARG A 266 11.21 6.28 9.98
CA ARG A 266 12.40 6.31 9.11
C ARG A 266 12.12 5.81 7.69
N VAL A 267 10.87 5.44 7.39
CA VAL A 267 10.48 4.86 6.11
C VAL A 267 9.91 5.94 5.21
N ASP A 268 10.52 6.11 4.04
CA ASP A 268 9.92 6.86 2.95
C ASP A 268 8.80 6.00 2.32
N VAL A 269 7.57 6.24 2.76
CA VAL A 269 6.39 5.46 2.35
C VAL A 269 6.12 5.57 0.84
N PRO A 270 6.18 6.74 0.19
CA PRO A 270 6.13 6.84 -1.27
C PRO A 270 7.22 6.01 -1.97
N ALA A 271 8.48 6.11 -1.54
CA ALA A 271 9.56 5.34 -2.15
C ALA A 271 9.35 3.82 -1.97
N LEU A 272 8.87 3.39 -0.79
CA LEU A 272 8.51 2.01 -0.53
C LEU A 272 7.36 1.53 -1.44
N PHE A 273 6.33 2.36 -1.60
CA PHE A 273 5.20 2.07 -2.50
C PHE A 273 5.70 1.83 -3.94
N PHE A 274 6.49 2.75 -4.50
CA PHE A 274 6.99 2.63 -5.87
C PHE A 274 7.99 1.47 -6.02
N HIS A 275 8.86 1.24 -5.03
CA HIS A 275 9.77 0.11 -5.02
C HIS A 275 9.04 -1.25 -5.15
N VAL A 276 7.90 -1.41 -4.48
CA VAL A 276 7.11 -2.64 -4.56
C VAL A 276 6.27 -2.66 -5.83
N PHE A 277 5.70 -1.52 -6.24
CA PHE A 277 4.93 -1.38 -7.47
C PHE A 277 5.73 -1.76 -8.72
N ASP A 278 7.00 -1.34 -8.80
CA ASP A 278 7.89 -1.62 -9.94
C ASP A 278 8.06 -3.11 -10.23
N LYS A 279 7.94 -3.97 -9.20
CA LYS A 279 8.05 -5.43 -9.35
C LYS A 279 6.94 -6.04 -10.20
N TYR A 280 5.84 -5.32 -10.39
CA TYR A 280 4.71 -5.78 -11.22
C TYR A 280 4.82 -5.36 -12.67
N GLU A 281 5.81 -4.54 -13.04
CA GLU A 281 6.07 -4.13 -14.43
C GLU A 281 4.84 -3.52 -15.15
N ILE A 282 3.88 -2.98 -14.38
CA ILE A 282 2.60 -2.43 -14.88
C ILE A 282 2.85 -1.28 -15.87
N VAL A 283 3.87 -0.47 -15.63
CA VAL A 283 4.24 0.66 -16.49
C VAL A 283 4.63 0.26 -17.92
N TYR A 284 4.86 -1.05 -18.16
CA TYR A 284 5.18 -1.61 -19.46
C TYR A 284 3.99 -2.36 -20.10
N ALA A 285 2.82 -2.36 -19.46
CA ALA A 285 1.64 -3.00 -20.02
C ALA A 285 1.22 -2.34 -21.34
N VAL A 286 1.21 -1.01 -21.40
CA VAL A 286 1.01 -0.29 -22.67
C VAL A 286 2.36 -0.18 -23.37
N GLN A 287 2.48 -0.85 -24.52
CA GLN A 287 3.71 -0.88 -25.32
C GLN A 287 3.72 0.30 -26.29
N PRO A 288 4.72 1.21 -26.21
CA PRO A 288 4.82 2.29 -27.18
C PRO A 288 5.16 1.73 -28.57
N VAL A 289 4.70 2.41 -29.61
CA VAL A 289 5.14 2.13 -30.98
C VAL A 289 6.44 2.92 -31.22
N PRO A 290 7.59 2.25 -31.41
CA PRO A 290 8.84 2.94 -31.61
C PRO A 290 8.86 3.61 -32.99
N THR A 291 9.42 4.81 -33.05
CA THR A 291 9.63 5.55 -34.30
C THR A 291 10.68 4.87 -35.18
N THR A 292 10.67 5.14 -36.48
CA THR A 292 11.70 4.63 -37.41
C THR A 292 13.10 4.99 -36.95
N ALA A 293 13.30 6.23 -36.46
CA ALA A 293 14.57 6.67 -35.89
C ALA A 293 15.01 5.80 -34.70
N GLN A 294 14.11 5.49 -33.77
CA GLN A 294 14.41 4.62 -32.63
C GLN A 294 14.76 3.19 -33.07
N ILE A 295 14.08 2.65 -34.09
CA ILE A 295 14.38 1.32 -34.64
C ILE A 295 15.79 1.31 -35.27
N THR A 296 16.19 2.38 -35.96
CA THR A 296 17.53 2.48 -36.58
C THR A 296 18.68 2.51 -35.59
N LEU A 297 18.42 2.81 -34.30
CA LEU A 297 19.43 2.73 -33.23
C LEU A 297 19.80 1.28 -32.86
N LEU A 298 18.97 0.30 -33.23
CA LEU A 298 19.20 -1.11 -32.92
C LEU A 298 20.29 -1.69 -33.82
N LYS A 299 21.28 -2.36 -33.21
CA LYS A 299 22.29 -3.13 -33.96
C LYS A 299 21.64 -4.35 -34.62
N PRO A 300 22.23 -4.95 -35.67
CA PRO A 300 21.62 -6.08 -36.39
C PRO A 300 21.16 -7.24 -35.48
N LYS A 301 21.95 -7.58 -34.44
CA LYS A 301 21.58 -8.62 -33.47
C LYS A 301 20.41 -8.21 -32.57
N GLU A 302 20.36 -6.95 -32.14
CA GLU A 302 19.27 -6.39 -31.32
C GLU A 302 17.98 -6.29 -32.14
N LEU A 303 18.10 -5.86 -33.41
CA LEU A 303 16.99 -5.82 -34.36
C LEU A 303 16.42 -7.22 -34.63
N GLY A 304 17.27 -8.24 -34.75
CA GLY A 304 16.81 -9.63 -34.88
C GLY A 304 16.01 -10.11 -33.65
N VAL A 305 16.45 -9.76 -32.44
CA VAL A 305 15.70 -10.06 -31.20
C VAL A 305 14.36 -9.33 -31.17
N PHE A 306 14.38 -8.04 -31.51
CA PHE A 306 13.19 -7.19 -31.60
C PHE A 306 12.20 -7.73 -32.64
N ALA A 307 12.67 -8.13 -33.82
CA ALA A 307 11.84 -8.72 -34.87
C ALA A 307 11.23 -10.06 -34.47
N ASN A 308 11.99 -10.94 -33.80
CA ASN A 308 11.44 -12.19 -33.27
C ASN A 308 10.39 -11.96 -32.18
N TRP A 309 10.60 -10.95 -31.34
CA TRP A 309 9.62 -10.52 -30.35
C TRP A 309 8.36 -9.94 -31.03
N LEU A 310 8.55 -9.18 -32.12
CA LEU A 310 7.45 -8.77 -32.98
C LEU A 310 6.69 -10.01 -33.51
N LEU A 311 7.35 -11.11 -33.84
CA LEU A 311 6.68 -12.34 -34.25
C LEU A 311 6.04 -13.14 -33.09
N GLY A 312 5.98 -12.59 -31.87
CA GLY A 312 5.35 -13.22 -30.71
C GLY A 312 6.26 -14.18 -29.94
N ARG A 313 7.56 -14.27 -30.28
CA ARG A 313 8.52 -15.11 -29.55
C ARG A 313 9.09 -14.34 -28.36
N SER A 314 8.83 -14.81 -27.14
CA SER A 314 9.34 -14.15 -25.94
C SER A 314 10.87 -14.11 -25.96
N VAL A 315 11.49 -13.03 -25.45
CA VAL A 315 12.95 -12.91 -25.42
C VAL A 315 13.59 -14.00 -24.55
N LYS A 316 12.86 -14.52 -23.55
CA LYS A 316 13.32 -15.63 -22.71
C LYS A 316 13.46 -16.94 -23.50
N ASP A 317 12.59 -17.16 -24.48
CA ASP A 317 12.63 -18.38 -25.31
C ASP A 317 13.65 -18.28 -26.45
N GLN A 318 14.14 -17.07 -26.76
CA GLN A 318 15.16 -16.84 -27.78
C GLN A 318 16.59 -17.19 -27.31
N PHE A 319 16.82 -17.34 -26.00
CA PHE A 319 18.16 -17.54 -25.43
C PHE A 319 18.17 -18.59 -24.32
N SER A 320 19.16 -19.48 -24.34
CA SER A 320 19.41 -20.43 -23.24
C SER A 320 19.94 -19.74 -21.97
N ASN A 321 20.61 -18.58 -22.11
CA ASN A 321 21.18 -17.83 -21.00
C ASN A 321 20.30 -16.62 -20.61
N ARG A 322 19.83 -16.63 -19.35
CA ARG A 322 18.99 -15.56 -18.78
C ARG A 322 19.67 -14.19 -18.73
N GLY A 323 20.98 -14.14 -18.45
CA GLY A 323 21.75 -12.89 -18.44
C GLY A 323 21.85 -12.27 -19.82
N THR A 324 22.02 -13.08 -20.86
CA THR A 324 22.01 -12.62 -22.26
C THR A 324 20.64 -12.05 -22.64
N ALA A 325 19.56 -12.76 -22.31
CA ALA A 325 18.19 -12.28 -22.53
C ALA A 325 17.96 -10.92 -21.84
N GLY A 326 18.32 -10.83 -20.56
CA GLY A 326 18.19 -9.59 -19.78
C GLY A 326 18.99 -8.41 -20.36
N ARG A 327 20.19 -8.67 -20.90
CA ARG A 327 20.98 -7.64 -21.58
C ARG A 327 20.26 -7.09 -22.81
N TYR A 328 19.67 -7.95 -23.64
CA TYR A 328 18.92 -7.49 -24.82
C TYR A 328 17.65 -6.73 -24.44
N VAL A 329 16.90 -7.21 -23.45
CA VAL A 329 15.73 -6.49 -22.91
C VAL A 329 16.13 -5.07 -22.51
N LYS A 330 17.21 -4.93 -21.72
CA LYS A 330 17.71 -3.64 -21.27
C LYS A 330 18.12 -2.72 -22.43
N VAL A 331 18.97 -3.21 -23.34
CA VAL A 331 19.49 -2.38 -24.44
C VAL A 331 18.39 -1.94 -25.40
N ILE A 332 17.43 -2.82 -25.70
CA ILE A 332 16.30 -2.47 -26.56
C ILE A 332 15.42 -1.43 -25.86
N LEU A 333 15.09 -1.63 -24.59
CA LEU A 333 14.33 -0.68 -23.78
C LEU A 333 14.96 0.71 -23.75
N GLU A 334 16.28 0.79 -23.55
CA GLU A 334 17.03 2.06 -23.52
C GLU A 334 16.98 2.80 -24.86
N LYS A 335 16.99 2.08 -25.99
CA LYS A 335 17.04 2.67 -27.34
C LYS A 335 15.67 3.01 -27.90
N THR A 336 14.66 2.20 -27.60
CA THR A 336 13.34 2.29 -28.25
C THR A 336 12.21 2.68 -27.31
N GLY A 337 12.44 2.60 -25.99
CA GLY A 337 11.39 2.74 -24.98
C GLY A 337 10.51 1.50 -24.83
N VAL A 338 10.67 0.47 -25.67
CA VAL A 338 9.87 -0.75 -25.65
C VAL A 338 10.50 -1.80 -24.74
N ASN A 339 9.77 -2.23 -23.71
CA ASN A 339 10.21 -3.36 -22.88
C ASN A 339 9.84 -4.68 -23.56
N VAL A 340 10.79 -5.29 -24.26
CA VAL A 340 10.61 -6.62 -24.89
C VAL A 340 10.71 -7.80 -23.92
N GLY A 341 10.90 -7.53 -22.63
CA GLY A 341 10.87 -8.53 -21.57
C GLY A 341 9.46 -9.02 -21.25
N VAL A 342 8.44 -8.21 -21.56
CA VAL A 342 7.02 -8.58 -21.51
C VAL A 342 6.57 -9.14 -22.86
N ASP A 343 5.49 -9.92 -22.88
CA ASP A 343 4.96 -10.50 -24.11
C ASP A 343 4.43 -9.42 -25.08
N ARG A 344 4.64 -9.61 -26.39
CA ARG A 344 4.10 -8.70 -27.42
C ARG A 344 2.57 -8.64 -27.36
N ARG A 345 2.04 -7.47 -27.68
CA ARG A 345 0.63 -7.30 -28.07
C ARG A 345 0.43 -7.02 -29.54
N ALA A 346 -0.57 -7.67 -30.12
CA ALA A 346 -0.94 -7.49 -31.52
C ALA A 346 -1.97 -6.37 -31.72
N GLU A 347 -2.76 -6.05 -30.69
CA GLU A 347 -3.88 -5.12 -30.76
C GLU A 347 -3.49 -3.67 -30.44
N VAL A 348 -4.26 -2.73 -30.97
CA VAL A 348 -4.13 -1.29 -30.71
C VAL A 348 -4.23 -1.03 -29.21
N GLN A 349 -3.20 -0.41 -28.64
CA GLN A 349 -3.13 -0.07 -27.23
C GLN A 349 -3.68 1.34 -27.00
N PRO A 350 -4.20 1.66 -25.80
CA PRO A 350 -4.60 3.02 -25.48
C PRO A 350 -3.43 3.99 -25.64
N SER A 351 -3.71 5.21 -26.12
CA SER A 351 -2.71 6.28 -26.23
C SER A 351 -2.47 6.91 -24.86
N VAL A 352 -1.77 6.17 -23.99
CA VAL A 352 -1.42 6.60 -22.63
C VAL A 352 -0.02 6.11 -22.28
N ASP A 353 0.82 7.02 -21.77
CA ASP A 353 2.10 6.64 -21.18
C ASP A 353 1.91 6.27 -19.71
N LEU A 354 1.97 4.97 -19.41
CA LEU A 354 1.81 4.47 -18.05
C LEU A 354 2.95 4.87 -17.11
N ARG A 355 4.15 5.20 -17.62
CA ARG A 355 5.25 5.69 -16.77
C ARG A 355 4.94 7.08 -16.25
N THR A 356 4.40 7.95 -17.11
CA THR A 356 3.94 9.27 -16.71
C THR A 356 2.72 9.16 -15.80
N LEU A 357 1.75 8.31 -16.14
CA LEU A 357 0.54 8.10 -15.35
C LEU A 357 0.85 7.60 -13.94
N PHE A 358 1.72 6.60 -13.79
CA PHE A 358 2.11 6.03 -12.50
C PHE A 358 3.41 6.64 -11.96
N SER A 359 3.63 7.93 -12.22
CA SER A 359 4.75 8.67 -11.62
C SER A 359 4.34 9.31 -10.29
N LEU A 360 5.32 9.55 -9.41
CA LEU A 360 5.09 10.28 -8.15
C LEU A 360 4.47 11.67 -8.40
N ALA A 361 4.88 12.36 -9.48
CA ALA A 361 4.36 13.67 -9.85
C ALA A 361 2.87 13.66 -10.24
N ASN A 362 2.33 12.50 -10.61
CA ASN A 362 0.92 12.34 -10.96
C ASN A 362 0.06 11.79 -9.80
N VAL A 363 0.67 11.54 -8.64
CA VAL A 363 -0.07 11.15 -7.43
C VAL A 363 -0.84 12.36 -6.93
N ARG A 364 -2.12 12.15 -6.61
CA ARG A 364 -3.04 13.20 -6.20
C ARG A 364 -2.87 13.49 -4.71
N PRO A 365 -2.63 14.74 -4.31
CA PRO A 365 -2.54 15.11 -2.90
C PRO A 365 -3.90 15.05 -2.21
N VAL A 366 -3.91 15.22 -0.90
CA VAL A 366 -5.14 15.51 -0.16
C VAL A 366 -5.75 16.80 -0.71
N PRO A 367 -7.02 16.82 -1.13
CA PRO A 367 -7.65 18.03 -1.63
C PRO A 367 -7.70 19.12 -0.56
N ASP A 368 -7.36 20.37 -0.91
CA ASP A 368 -7.36 21.52 0.02
C ASP A 368 -8.70 21.69 0.74
N LEU A 369 -9.81 21.39 0.05
CA LEU A 369 -11.17 21.43 0.58
C LEU A 369 -11.43 20.46 1.75
N ALA A 370 -10.59 19.43 1.92
CA ALA A 370 -10.70 18.46 3.01
C ALA A 370 -9.84 18.85 4.21
N VAL A 371 -8.79 19.63 3.98
CA VAL A 371 -7.86 20.07 5.02
C VAL A 371 -8.61 20.90 6.06
N ARG A 372 -8.37 20.63 7.35
CA ARG A 372 -9.04 21.27 8.51
C ARG A 372 -10.55 21.00 8.60
N THR A 373 -11.03 19.95 7.97
CA THR A 373 -12.41 19.47 8.17
C THR A 373 -12.40 18.13 8.90
N ARG A 374 -13.54 17.71 9.47
CA ARG A 374 -13.70 16.37 10.10
C ARG A 374 -13.48 15.19 9.14
N TYR A 375 -13.33 15.50 7.86
CA TYR A 375 -13.24 14.57 6.74
C TYR A 375 -11.80 14.27 6.33
N TYR A 376 -10.85 14.82 7.05
CA TYR A 376 -9.46 14.44 6.97
C TYR A 376 -8.96 14.35 8.41
N SER A 377 -8.46 13.18 8.80
CA SER A 377 -7.71 13.02 10.04
C SER A 377 -6.26 13.36 9.71
N PRO A 378 -5.77 14.60 9.99
CA PRO A 378 -4.38 14.93 9.70
C PRO A 378 -3.45 14.22 10.69
N PRO A 379 -2.18 14.00 10.32
CA PRO A 379 -1.21 13.51 11.28
C PRO A 379 -1.05 14.51 12.43
N SER A 380 -1.01 14.03 13.66
CA SER A 380 -0.72 14.85 14.83
C SER A 380 0.68 15.44 14.69
N VAL A 381 0.77 16.74 14.41
CA VAL A 381 2.06 17.44 14.44
C VAL A 381 2.54 17.40 15.88
N SER A 382 3.65 16.70 16.13
CA SER A 382 4.37 16.84 17.41
C SER A 382 4.63 18.32 17.62
N SER A 383 3.94 18.93 18.58
CA SER A 383 4.04 20.33 18.96
C SER A 383 5.39 20.60 19.62
N ALA A 384 6.47 20.58 18.84
CA ALA A 384 7.83 20.77 19.32
C ALA A 384 8.57 21.91 18.63
N THR A 385 7.90 22.82 17.92
CA THR A 385 8.60 23.86 17.13
C THR A 385 8.04 25.27 17.20
N ASN A 386 7.22 25.62 18.20
CA ASN A 386 6.71 26.99 18.39
C ASN A 386 6.90 27.53 19.83
N ALA A 387 7.99 27.17 20.52
CA ALA A 387 8.29 27.70 21.86
C ALA A 387 9.53 28.61 21.96
N GLU A 388 10.24 28.92 20.86
CA GLU A 388 11.51 29.70 20.94
C GLU A 388 11.61 30.93 20.01
N VAL A 389 10.48 31.50 19.55
CA VAL A 389 10.53 32.78 18.78
C VAL A 389 9.66 33.87 19.42
N GLY A 390 9.60 33.90 20.75
CA GLY A 390 8.79 34.87 21.50
C GLY A 390 9.40 35.24 22.85
N ALA A 391 10.69 35.54 22.87
CA ALA A 391 11.36 36.16 24.02
C ALA A 391 12.53 37.00 23.50
N ASN A 392 12.22 38.09 22.80
CA ASN A 392 13.05 39.27 22.64
C ASN A 392 12.23 40.32 21.86
N GLU A 393 11.26 40.92 22.54
CA GLU A 393 10.90 42.33 22.38
C GLU A 393 10.64 42.92 23.77
#